data_AF-A0A916L767-F1
#
_entry.id   AF-A0A916L767-F1
#
_cell.length_a   1.000
_cell.length_b   1.000
_cell.length_c   1.000
_cell.angle_alpha   90.00
_cell.angle_beta   90.00
_cell.angle_gamma   90.00
#
_symmetry.space_group_name_H-M   'P 1'
#
loop_
_entity.id
_entity.type
_entity.pdbx_description
1 polymer ?
#
loop_
_entity_poly.entity_id
_entity_poly.type
_entity_poly.pdbx_seq_one_letter_code
_entity_poly.pdbx_strand_id
1 'polypeptide(L)'
;MPGRFSALLERANLKQLIVSYDYSAAVTIAADSRLPDQVSNLIRGAMHRSRLEHLVAPKFFKDTAFTYDPANKVAEYISALALLAKREQWAEFARSATPAITIVLRAAVAKHLPEDRYLDDMGRVDRRKLEREPEIRCALKHPPKSPNAEWYLYTKDWLALLRQFAPDRVGALEVLGRFESRVRNTAAHEIVSISEDRITKDGGLLPEQLLKILARETGADLTLYDRLNDEIIRQIDMAPLG
;
A
#
# COMPACT_ATOMS: atom_id res chain seq x y z
N MET A 1 10.12 44.63 7.81
CA MET A 1 9.98 44.26 6.37
C MET A 1 10.70 42.98 5.96
N PRO A 2 11.94 42.63 6.40
CA PRO A 2 12.61 41.40 5.94
C PRO A 2 11.97 40.08 6.44
N GLY A 3 11.35 40.05 7.62
CA GLY A 3 10.74 38.82 8.17
C GLY A 3 9.49 38.32 7.42
N ARG A 4 8.70 39.23 6.85
CA ARG A 4 7.43 38.87 6.17
C ARG A 4 7.65 38.19 4.82
N PHE A 5 8.71 38.58 4.10
CA PHE A 5 9.09 37.92 2.84
C PHE A 5 9.65 36.51 3.07
N SER A 6 10.50 36.34 4.10
CA SER A 6 11.00 35.01 4.50
C SER A 6 9.86 34.06 4.84
N ALA A 7 8.92 34.52 5.68
CA ALA A 7 7.76 33.72 6.09
C ALA A 7 6.86 33.30 4.92
N LEU A 8 6.71 34.16 3.91
CA LEU A 8 5.95 33.84 2.69
C LEU A 8 6.67 32.79 1.83
N LEU A 9 7.99 32.90 1.69
CA LEU A 9 8.80 31.95 0.96
C LEU A 9 8.83 30.56 1.65
N GLU A 10 8.97 30.54 2.96
CA GLU A 10 8.91 29.31 3.78
C GLU A 10 7.57 28.59 3.60
N ARG A 11 6.45 29.34 3.63
CA ARG A 11 5.11 28.77 3.38
C ARG A 11 4.96 28.24 1.96
N ALA A 12 5.48 28.95 0.96
CA ALA A 12 5.44 28.49 -0.43
C ALA A 12 6.23 27.19 -0.60
N ASN A 13 7.44 27.12 -0.04
CA ASN A 13 8.27 25.91 -0.04
C ASN A 13 7.58 24.75 0.69
N LEU A 14 7.01 25.01 1.87
CA LEU A 14 6.30 24.01 2.64
C LEU A 14 5.11 23.45 1.85
N LYS A 15 4.29 24.31 1.23
CA LYS A 15 3.17 23.86 0.39
C LYS A 15 3.64 23.01 -0.77
N GLN A 16 4.75 23.36 -1.42
CA GLN A 16 5.32 22.55 -2.49
C GLN A 16 5.72 21.14 -2.01
N LEU A 17 6.31 21.03 -0.81
CA LEU A 17 6.66 19.74 -0.22
C LEU A 17 5.42 18.91 0.16
N ILE A 18 4.36 19.55 0.63
CA ILE A 18 3.08 18.88 0.90
C ILE A 18 2.47 18.35 -0.40
N VAL A 19 2.42 19.17 -1.46
CA VAL A 19 1.93 18.75 -2.79
C VAL A 19 2.74 17.60 -3.38
N SER A 20 4.05 17.56 -3.14
CA SER A 20 4.91 16.43 -3.58
C SER A 20 4.92 15.24 -2.62
N TYR A 21 4.10 15.26 -1.57
CA TYR A 21 4.02 14.23 -0.52
C TYR A 21 5.36 13.98 0.20
N ASP A 22 6.26 14.96 0.22
CA ASP A 22 7.51 14.90 0.96
C ASP A 22 7.33 15.43 2.39
N TYR A 23 6.59 14.66 3.18
CA TYR A 23 6.29 15.00 4.56
C TYR A 23 7.54 15.05 5.44
N SER A 24 8.59 14.31 5.09
CA SER A 24 9.84 14.32 5.88
C SER A 24 10.53 15.67 5.77
N ALA A 25 10.66 16.19 4.55
CA ALA A 25 11.20 17.53 4.34
C ALA A 25 10.25 18.61 4.87
N ALA A 26 8.93 18.41 4.73
CA ALA A 26 7.93 19.34 5.23
C ALA A 26 8.00 19.52 6.76
N VAL A 27 8.19 18.43 7.51
CA VAL A 27 8.39 18.49 8.98
C VAL A 27 9.61 19.34 9.34
N THR A 28 10.72 19.21 8.60
CA THR A 28 11.93 19.99 8.85
C THR A 28 11.67 21.49 8.68
N ILE A 29 11.01 21.90 7.60
CA ILE A 29 10.68 23.32 7.39
C ILE A 29 9.65 23.80 8.44
N ALA A 30 8.66 22.97 8.76
CA ALA A 30 7.61 23.32 9.72
C ALA A 30 8.15 23.53 11.14
N ALA A 31 9.27 22.89 11.52
CA ALA A 31 9.88 23.03 12.83
C ALA A 31 10.41 24.46 13.10
N ASP A 32 10.96 25.11 12.08
CA ASP A 32 11.49 26.47 12.16
C ASP A 32 10.42 27.53 11.83
N SER A 33 9.25 27.10 11.35
CA SER A 33 8.15 27.98 10.96
C SER A 33 7.25 28.34 12.14
N ARG A 34 6.75 29.58 12.19
CA ARG A 34 5.68 29.99 13.14
C ARG A 34 4.31 29.48 12.69
N LEU A 35 4.13 28.17 12.63
CA LEU A 35 2.86 27.53 12.29
C LEU A 35 2.05 27.18 13.55
N PRO A 36 0.71 27.20 13.48
CA PRO A 36 -0.12 26.68 14.56
C PRO A 36 0.20 25.20 14.82
N ASP A 37 0.16 24.79 16.10
CA ASP A 37 0.47 23.41 16.51
C ASP A 37 -0.38 22.36 15.77
N GLN A 38 -1.63 22.70 15.46
CA GLN A 38 -2.53 21.82 14.71
C GLN A 38 -1.98 21.49 13.30
N VAL A 39 -1.46 22.50 12.58
CA VAL A 39 -0.86 22.31 11.25
C VAL A 39 0.40 21.45 11.35
N SER A 40 1.27 21.78 12.30
CA SER A 40 2.50 21.02 12.57
C SER A 40 2.20 19.57 12.93
N ASN A 41 1.13 19.31 13.69
CA ASN A 41 0.68 17.97 14.04
C ASN A 41 0.13 17.21 12.85
N LEU A 42 -0.64 17.84 11.95
CA LEU A 42 -1.10 17.19 10.72
C LEU A 42 0.07 16.79 9.81
N ILE A 43 1.07 17.66 9.65
CA ILE A 43 2.26 17.37 8.83
C ILE A 43 3.07 16.21 9.44
N ARG A 44 3.31 16.22 10.76
CA ARG A 44 3.98 15.11 11.46
C ARG A 44 3.17 13.82 11.38
N GLY A 45 1.85 13.91 11.57
CA GLY A 45 0.93 12.81 11.43
C GLY A 45 1.01 12.17 10.04
N ALA A 46 1.00 12.98 8.98
CA ALA A 46 1.13 12.52 7.60
C ALA A 46 2.44 11.75 7.37
N MET A 47 3.56 12.27 7.88
CA MET A 47 4.87 11.59 7.83
C MET A 47 4.84 10.21 8.51
N HIS A 48 4.33 10.13 9.74
CA HIS A 48 4.24 8.87 10.47
C HIS A 48 3.26 7.89 9.82
N ARG A 49 2.14 8.41 9.27
CA ARG A 49 1.14 7.61 8.54
C ARG A 49 1.73 6.99 7.27
N SER A 50 2.46 7.78 6.48
CA SER A 50 3.07 7.31 5.22
C SER A 50 4.17 6.28 5.44
N ARG A 51 4.77 6.27 6.64
CA ARG A 51 5.75 5.27 7.07
C ARG A 51 5.12 4.05 7.75
N LEU A 52 3.79 4.00 7.83
CA LEU A 52 3.04 2.93 8.48
C LEU A 52 3.43 2.73 9.95
N GLU A 53 3.77 3.83 10.64
CA GLU A 53 4.08 3.80 12.06
C GLU A 53 2.78 3.73 12.87
N HIS A 54 2.12 2.56 12.84
CA HIS A 54 0.76 2.31 13.35
C HIS A 54 0.55 2.70 14.83
N LEU A 55 1.61 2.75 15.63
CA LEU A 55 1.56 3.13 17.05
C LEU A 55 1.74 4.63 17.28
N VAL A 56 2.32 5.34 16.31
CA VAL A 56 2.71 6.75 16.43
C VAL A 56 1.72 7.64 15.68
N ALA A 57 1.38 7.29 14.44
CA ALA A 57 0.45 8.04 13.60
C ALA A 57 -0.90 8.40 14.27
N PRO A 58 -1.58 7.48 15.01
CA PRO A 58 -2.88 7.79 15.61
C PRO A 58 -2.87 9.01 16.55
N LYS A 59 -1.74 9.28 17.21
CA LYS A 59 -1.61 10.36 18.19
C LYS A 59 -1.81 11.75 17.58
N PHE A 60 -1.56 11.90 16.28
CA PHE A 60 -1.63 13.17 15.56
C PHE A 60 -3.00 13.45 14.93
N PHE A 61 -3.85 12.43 14.80
CA PHE A 61 -5.13 12.52 14.11
C PHE A 61 -6.34 12.45 15.05
N LYS A 62 -6.09 12.46 16.36
CA LYS A 62 -7.14 12.50 17.37
C LYS A 62 -8.04 13.73 17.14
N ASP A 63 -9.35 13.51 17.14
CA ASP A 63 -10.38 14.54 16.94
C ASP A 63 -10.30 15.25 15.56
N THR A 64 -9.69 14.59 14.56
CA THR A 64 -9.66 15.08 13.16
C THR A 64 -10.50 14.19 12.24
N ALA A 65 -10.90 14.73 11.10
CA ALA A 65 -11.55 13.97 10.02
C ALA A 65 -10.63 12.89 9.38
N PHE A 66 -9.33 12.90 9.72
CA PHE A 66 -8.31 12.00 9.17
C PHE A 66 -7.95 10.89 10.16
N THR A 67 -8.92 10.45 10.97
CA THR A 67 -8.72 9.39 11.96
C THR A 67 -7.97 8.19 11.36
N TYR A 68 -7.06 7.65 12.16
CA TYR A 68 -6.24 6.50 11.79
C TYR A 68 -6.74 5.26 12.50
N ASP A 69 -7.04 4.21 11.74
CA ASP A 69 -7.45 2.93 12.32
C ASP A 69 -6.25 1.96 12.37
N PRO A 70 -5.66 1.70 13.56
CA PRO A 70 -4.55 0.77 13.69
C PRO A 70 -4.95 -0.70 13.44
N ALA A 71 -6.24 -1.03 13.44
CA ALA A 71 -6.74 -2.35 13.08
C ALA A 71 -6.78 -2.56 11.56
N ASN A 72 -7.03 -1.50 10.78
CA ASN A 72 -7.12 -1.58 9.32
C ASN A 72 -5.77 -1.32 8.61
N LYS A 73 -4.76 -2.13 8.97
CA LYS A 73 -3.39 -1.97 8.43
C LYS A 73 -3.31 -2.12 6.91
N VAL A 74 -4.18 -2.92 6.32
CA VAL A 74 -4.18 -3.18 4.86
C VAL A 74 -4.64 -1.95 4.08
N ALA A 75 -5.70 -1.29 4.51
CA ALA A 75 -6.15 -0.05 3.87
C ALA A 75 -5.10 1.06 4.01
N GLU A 76 -4.47 1.18 5.18
CA GLU A 76 -3.35 2.12 5.39
C GLU A 76 -2.16 1.81 4.48
N TYR A 77 -1.81 0.53 4.34
CA TYR A 77 -0.74 0.09 3.44
C TYR A 77 -1.00 0.48 1.99
N ILE A 78 -2.21 0.24 1.48
CA ILE A 78 -2.58 0.58 0.09
C ILE A 78 -2.61 2.09 -0.12
N SER A 79 -3.06 2.85 0.87
CA SER A 79 -3.02 4.32 0.81
C SER A 79 -1.57 4.84 0.76
N ALA A 80 -0.66 4.23 1.52
CA ALA A 80 0.77 4.55 1.45
C ALA A 80 1.42 4.08 0.13
N LEU A 81 1.01 2.93 -0.42
CA LEU A 81 1.45 2.45 -1.73
C LEU A 81 1.06 3.43 -2.85
N ALA A 82 -0.12 4.06 -2.74
CA ALA A 82 -0.55 5.10 -3.68
C ALA A 82 0.38 6.32 -3.68
N LEU A 83 1.01 6.66 -2.55
CA LEU A 83 2.01 7.73 -2.49
C LEU A 83 3.25 7.42 -3.32
N LEU A 84 3.70 6.17 -3.34
CA LEU A 84 4.85 5.76 -4.15
C LEU A 84 4.57 5.99 -5.64
N ALA A 85 3.36 5.65 -6.10
CA ALA A 85 2.93 5.92 -7.48
C ALA A 85 2.83 7.43 -7.76
N LYS A 86 2.20 8.20 -6.86
CA LYS A 86 2.08 9.67 -6.98
C LYS A 86 3.42 10.39 -6.99
N ARG A 87 4.45 9.81 -6.37
CA ARG A 87 5.84 10.30 -6.35
C ARG A 87 6.70 9.69 -7.45
N GLU A 88 6.11 8.94 -8.37
CA GLU A 88 6.79 8.26 -9.48
C GLU A 88 7.93 7.32 -9.04
N GLN A 89 7.83 6.79 -7.81
CA GLN A 89 8.81 5.86 -7.23
C GLN A 89 8.52 4.42 -7.72
N TRP A 90 8.52 4.23 -9.04
CA TRP A 90 7.97 3.04 -9.71
C TRP A 90 8.62 1.72 -9.30
N ALA A 91 9.95 1.71 -9.09
CA ALA A 91 10.65 0.51 -8.64
C ALA A 91 10.23 0.10 -7.22
N GLU A 92 10.05 1.07 -6.31
CA GLU A 92 9.62 0.82 -4.95
C GLU A 92 8.14 0.45 -4.90
N PHE A 93 7.29 1.14 -5.68
CA PHE A 93 5.90 0.78 -5.89
C PHE A 93 5.75 -0.69 -6.34
N ALA A 94 6.55 -1.11 -7.33
CA ALA A 94 6.50 -2.48 -7.84
C ALA A 94 6.88 -3.53 -6.78
N ARG A 95 7.93 -3.26 -5.99
CA ARG A 95 8.36 -4.17 -4.91
C ARG A 95 7.36 -4.21 -3.76
N SER A 96 6.77 -3.06 -3.43
CA SER A 96 5.80 -2.91 -2.35
C SER A 96 4.38 -3.35 -2.72
N ALA A 97 4.07 -3.71 -3.97
CA ALA A 97 2.73 -4.19 -4.30
C ALA A 97 2.45 -5.63 -3.80
N THR A 98 3.48 -6.48 -3.67
CA THR A 98 3.33 -7.92 -3.36
C THR A 98 2.47 -8.23 -2.14
N PRO A 99 2.68 -7.59 -0.97
CA PRO A 99 1.89 -7.92 0.22
C PRO A 99 0.41 -7.61 0.01
N ALA A 100 0.09 -6.47 -0.62
CA ALA A 100 -1.29 -6.08 -0.91
C ALA A 100 -1.97 -7.05 -1.89
N ILE A 101 -1.26 -7.44 -2.96
CA ILE A 101 -1.73 -8.43 -3.94
C ILE A 101 -2.03 -9.76 -3.25
N THR A 102 -1.11 -10.24 -2.41
CA THR A 102 -1.26 -11.52 -1.71
C THR A 102 -2.47 -11.51 -0.77
N ILE A 103 -2.65 -10.43 0.00
CA ILE A 103 -3.78 -10.27 0.91
C ILE A 103 -5.10 -10.27 0.14
N VAL A 104 -5.19 -9.53 -0.98
CA VAL A 104 -6.40 -9.48 -1.81
C VAL A 104 -6.74 -10.84 -2.41
N LEU A 105 -5.76 -11.54 -2.98
CA LEU A 105 -5.98 -12.87 -3.55
C LEU A 105 -6.39 -13.88 -2.48
N ARG A 106 -5.71 -13.88 -1.33
CA ARG A 106 -6.04 -14.72 -0.18
C ARG A 106 -7.48 -14.47 0.29
N ALA A 107 -7.86 -13.21 0.51
CA ALA A 107 -9.21 -12.84 0.92
C ALA A 107 -10.28 -13.23 -0.11
N ALA A 108 -9.98 -13.14 -1.41
CA ALA A 108 -10.89 -13.58 -2.46
C ALA A 108 -11.10 -15.11 -2.44
N VAL A 109 -10.03 -15.89 -2.24
CA VAL A 109 -10.12 -17.36 -2.11
C VAL A 109 -10.85 -17.76 -0.84
N ALA A 110 -10.55 -17.12 0.30
CA ALA A 110 -11.10 -17.43 1.61
C ALA A 110 -12.64 -17.36 1.68
N LYS A 111 -13.28 -16.56 0.81
CA LYS A 111 -14.74 -16.48 0.70
C LYS A 111 -15.39 -17.77 0.17
N HIS A 112 -14.64 -18.56 -0.59
CA HIS A 112 -15.13 -19.79 -1.21
C HIS A 112 -14.46 -21.04 -0.63
N LEU A 113 -13.25 -20.90 -0.12
CA LEU A 113 -12.45 -21.99 0.43
C LEU A 113 -11.89 -21.57 1.80
N PRO A 114 -12.48 -22.05 2.92
CA PRO A 114 -11.96 -21.80 4.26
C PRO A 114 -10.51 -22.25 4.41
N GLU A 115 -9.67 -21.37 4.96
CA GLU A 115 -8.23 -21.58 5.05
C GLU A 115 -7.84 -22.69 6.02
N ASP A 116 -8.65 -22.91 7.07
CA ASP A 116 -8.45 -23.94 8.07
C ASP A 116 -8.49 -25.37 7.49
N ARG A 117 -9.02 -25.53 6.27
CA ARG A 117 -9.01 -26.79 5.51
C ARG A 117 -7.65 -27.17 4.95
N TYR A 118 -6.70 -26.24 4.83
CA TYR A 118 -5.40 -26.53 4.21
C TYR A 118 -4.22 -25.75 4.79
N LEU A 119 -4.44 -24.76 5.65
CA LEU A 119 -3.41 -24.01 6.38
C LEU A 119 -3.40 -24.37 7.87
N ASP A 120 -2.24 -24.23 8.50
CA ASP A 120 -2.09 -24.23 9.96
C ASP A 120 -2.32 -22.82 10.55
N ASP A 121 -2.27 -22.70 11.87
CA ASP A 121 -2.49 -21.43 12.59
C ASP A 121 -1.42 -20.37 12.29
N MET A 122 -0.29 -20.77 11.68
CA MET A 122 0.78 -19.89 11.23
C MET A 122 0.63 -19.49 9.75
N GLY A 123 -0.41 -19.97 9.07
CA GLY A 123 -0.66 -19.70 7.65
C GLY A 123 0.22 -20.52 6.70
N ARG A 124 0.85 -21.60 7.17
CA ARG A 124 1.61 -22.55 6.35
C ARG A 124 0.69 -23.67 5.88
N VAL A 125 0.97 -24.25 4.72
CA VAL A 125 0.21 -25.40 4.21
C VAL A 125 0.39 -26.60 5.14
N ASP A 126 -0.71 -27.08 5.70
CA ASP A 126 -0.75 -28.30 6.49
C ASP A 126 -0.95 -29.50 5.56
N ARG A 127 0.10 -30.30 5.40
CA ARG A 127 0.10 -31.47 4.52
C ARG A 127 -0.94 -32.52 4.93
N ARG A 128 -1.20 -32.69 6.23
CA ARG A 128 -2.17 -33.69 6.73
C ARG A 128 -3.59 -33.26 6.38
N LYS A 129 -3.87 -31.96 6.44
CA LYS A 129 -5.15 -31.42 5.99
C LYS A 129 -5.29 -31.54 4.47
N LEU A 130 -4.23 -31.17 3.73
CA LEU A 130 -4.22 -31.24 2.27
C LEU A 130 -4.40 -32.67 1.72
N GLU A 131 -3.93 -33.71 2.42
CA GLU A 131 -4.17 -35.11 2.07
C GLU A 131 -5.65 -35.48 2.04
N ARG A 132 -6.48 -34.83 2.87
CA ARG A 132 -7.93 -35.00 2.92
C ARG A 132 -8.67 -34.17 1.86
N GLU A 133 -7.94 -33.29 1.16
CA GLU A 133 -8.47 -32.29 0.25
C GLU A 133 -7.84 -32.47 -1.15
N PRO A 134 -8.19 -33.55 -1.88
CA PRO A 134 -7.54 -33.89 -3.14
C PRO A 134 -7.68 -32.81 -4.21
N GLU A 135 -8.78 -32.06 -4.20
CA GLU A 135 -9.02 -30.94 -5.11
C GLU A 135 -8.05 -29.78 -4.84
N ILE A 136 -7.88 -29.37 -3.57
CA ILE A 136 -6.95 -28.31 -3.18
C ILE A 136 -5.51 -28.74 -3.50
N ARG A 137 -5.17 -30.00 -3.23
CA ARG A 137 -3.87 -30.58 -3.56
C ARG A 137 -3.58 -30.53 -5.06
N CYS A 138 -4.59 -30.78 -5.89
CA CYS A 138 -4.46 -30.70 -7.35
C CYS A 138 -4.18 -29.27 -7.84
N ALA A 139 -4.77 -28.27 -7.19
CA ALA A 139 -4.54 -26.85 -7.47
C ALA A 139 -3.08 -26.44 -7.15
N LEU A 140 -2.56 -26.91 -6.01
CA LEU A 140 -1.26 -26.53 -5.45
C LEU A 140 -0.10 -27.35 -6.04
N LYS A 141 0.27 -27.05 -7.29
CA LYS A 141 1.23 -27.83 -8.09
C LYS A 141 2.71 -27.68 -7.70
N HIS A 142 3.04 -26.89 -6.67
CA HIS A 142 4.41 -26.57 -6.31
C HIS A 142 4.71 -26.80 -4.82
N PRO A 143 4.76 -28.08 -4.36
CA PRO A 143 5.24 -28.38 -3.03
C PRO A 143 6.70 -27.95 -2.85
N PRO A 144 7.14 -27.66 -1.61
CA PRO A 144 8.52 -27.34 -1.34
C PRO A 144 9.41 -28.54 -1.68
N LYS A 145 10.64 -28.25 -2.12
CA LYS A 145 11.60 -29.27 -2.57
C LYS A 145 12.00 -30.26 -1.48
N SER A 146 11.90 -29.87 -0.21
CA SER A 146 12.24 -30.72 0.94
C SER A 146 10.98 -31.14 1.70
N PRO A 147 10.89 -32.40 2.15
CA PRO A 147 9.78 -32.87 2.97
C PRO A 147 9.60 -32.11 4.30
N ASN A 148 10.69 -31.54 4.82
CA ASN A 148 10.67 -30.85 6.12
C ASN A 148 10.66 -29.33 5.99
N ALA A 149 10.66 -28.80 4.76
CA ALA A 149 10.59 -27.35 4.54
C ALA A 149 9.17 -26.84 4.78
N GLU A 150 9.10 -25.67 5.41
CA GLU A 150 7.87 -24.91 5.54
C GLU A 150 7.29 -24.60 4.16
N TRP A 151 5.98 -24.77 4.02
CA TRP A 151 5.29 -24.55 2.76
C TRP A 151 4.39 -23.32 2.87
N TYR A 152 4.85 -22.20 2.33
CA TYR A 152 4.04 -20.99 2.19
C TYR A 152 3.44 -20.91 0.78
N LEU A 153 2.25 -20.31 0.70
CA LEU A 153 1.60 -20.03 -0.58
C LEU A 153 2.05 -18.67 -1.11
N TYR A 154 2.54 -18.67 -2.35
CA TYR A 154 2.90 -17.46 -3.09
C TYR A 154 1.76 -17.04 -4.01
N THR A 155 1.86 -15.85 -4.61
CA THR A 155 0.85 -15.28 -5.53
C THR A 155 0.39 -16.28 -6.60
N LYS A 156 1.30 -17.07 -7.18
CA LYS A 156 0.96 -18.09 -8.19
C LYS A 156 0.06 -19.20 -7.63
N ASP A 157 0.24 -19.56 -6.37
CA ASP A 157 -0.52 -20.62 -5.71
C ASP A 157 -1.91 -20.11 -5.34
N TRP A 158 -2.00 -18.87 -4.84
CA TRP A 158 -3.28 -18.19 -4.64
C TRP A 158 -4.08 -18.03 -5.92
N LEU A 159 -3.43 -17.74 -7.05
CA LEU A 159 -4.11 -17.69 -8.36
C LEU A 159 -4.57 -19.08 -8.82
N ALA A 160 -3.82 -20.14 -8.52
CA ALA A 160 -4.26 -21.49 -8.82
C ALA A 160 -5.52 -21.86 -8.01
N LEU A 161 -5.54 -21.53 -6.71
CA LEU A 161 -6.73 -21.68 -5.87
C LEU A 161 -7.89 -20.81 -6.37
N LEU A 162 -7.63 -19.56 -6.74
CA LEU A 162 -8.65 -18.64 -7.27
C LEU A 162 -9.31 -19.22 -8.53
N ARG A 163 -8.51 -19.73 -9.49
CA ARG A 163 -9.03 -20.33 -10.72
C ARG A 163 -9.93 -21.54 -10.47
N GLN A 164 -9.64 -22.31 -9.42
CA GLN A 164 -10.38 -23.53 -9.13
C GLN A 164 -11.61 -23.30 -8.26
N PHE A 165 -11.50 -22.43 -7.24
CA PHE A 165 -12.53 -22.28 -6.22
C PHE A 165 -13.31 -20.96 -6.29
N ALA A 166 -12.81 -19.97 -7.02
CA ALA A 166 -13.48 -18.67 -7.23
C ALA A 166 -13.38 -18.21 -8.71
N PRO A 167 -13.86 -19.01 -9.68
CA PRO A 167 -13.69 -18.75 -11.10
C PRO A 167 -14.32 -17.42 -11.57
N ASP A 168 -15.38 -16.97 -10.91
CA ASP A 168 -16.04 -15.68 -11.16
C ASP A 168 -15.14 -14.47 -10.86
N ARG A 169 -14.15 -14.65 -9.98
CA ARG A 169 -13.21 -13.61 -9.55
C ARG A 169 -11.96 -13.52 -10.44
N VAL A 170 -11.69 -14.56 -11.23
CA VAL A 170 -10.45 -14.69 -12.02
C VAL A 170 -10.26 -13.51 -12.96
N GLY A 171 -11.29 -13.14 -13.72
CA GLY A 171 -11.19 -12.05 -14.70
C GLY A 171 -10.77 -10.72 -14.06
N ALA A 172 -11.20 -10.45 -12.82
CA ALA A 172 -10.87 -9.22 -12.11
C ALA A 172 -9.49 -9.24 -11.45
N LEU A 173 -8.98 -10.41 -11.04
CA LEU A 173 -7.80 -10.51 -10.16
C LEU A 173 -6.59 -11.19 -10.80
N GLU A 174 -6.75 -11.89 -11.92
CA GLU A 174 -5.64 -12.57 -12.62
C GLU A 174 -4.59 -11.58 -13.13
N VAL A 175 -4.99 -10.34 -13.41
CA VAL A 175 -4.07 -9.27 -13.76
C VAL A 175 -3.03 -8.97 -12.67
N LEU A 176 -3.37 -9.17 -11.39
CA LEU A 176 -2.42 -9.01 -10.28
C LEU A 176 -1.27 -10.04 -10.35
N GLY A 177 -1.55 -11.24 -10.87
CA GLY A 177 -0.53 -12.26 -11.10
C GLY A 177 0.46 -11.92 -12.20
N ARG A 178 -0.04 -11.28 -13.27
CA ARG A 178 0.83 -10.80 -14.36
C ARG A 178 1.75 -9.70 -13.87
N PHE A 179 1.22 -8.74 -13.11
CA PHE A 179 2.04 -7.73 -12.45
C PHE A 179 3.14 -8.35 -11.58
N GLU A 180 2.78 -9.29 -10.69
CA GLU A 180 3.74 -9.90 -9.77
C GLU A 180 4.88 -10.62 -10.51
N SER A 181 4.53 -11.42 -11.52
CA SER A 181 5.48 -12.25 -12.26
C SER A 181 6.36 -11.49 -13.24
N ARG A 182 5.86 -10.40 -13.84
CA ARG A 182 6.56 -9.68 -14.94
C ARG A 182 7.14 -8.34 -14.53
N VAL A 183 6.56 -7.69 -13.53
CA VAL A 183 6.99 -6.36 -13.09
C VAL A 183 7.78 -6.49 -11.79
N ARG A 184 7.12 -6.98 -10.72
CA ARG A 184 7.75 -7.07 -9.40
C ARG A 184 8.95 -8.01 -9.40
N ASN A 185 8.83 -9.18 -10.04
CA ASN A 185 9.92 -10.15 -10.09
C ASN A 185 11.21 -9.53 -10.66
N THR A 186 11.09 -8.82 -11.78
CA THR A 186 12.20 -8.07 -12.38
C THR A 186 12.68 -6.95 -11.47
N ALA A 187 11.78 -6.14 -10.89
CA ALA A 187 12.17 -5.06 -9.99
C ALA A 187 12.92 -5.57 -8.73
N ALA A 188 12.57 -6.74 -8.20
CA ALA A 188 13.15 -7.30 -6.98
C ALA A 188 14.48 -8.03 -7.20
N HIS A 189 14.68 -8.64 -8.37
CA HIS A 189 15.84 -9.50 -8.64
C HIS A 189 16.87 -8.89 -9.59
N GLU A 190 16.52 -7.84 -10.33
CA GLU A 190 17.39 -7.19 -11.30
C GLU A 190 17.61 -5.71 -10.97
N ILE A 191 18.80 -5.19 -11.28
CA ILE A 191 19.13 -3.76 -11.20
C ILE A 191 18.73 -3.11 -12.53
N VAL A 192 17.45 -2.79 -12.67
CA VAL A 192 16.89 -2.21 -13.90
C VAL A 192 16.01 -1.01 -13.62
N SER A 193 15.91 -0.10 -14.60
CA SER A 193 14.94 0.99 -14.55
C SER A 193 13.51 0.45 -14.70
N ILE A 194 12.62 0.89 -13.82
CA ILE A 194 11.18 0.63 -13.87
C ILE A 194 10.51 1.99 -14.07
N SER A 195 9.63 2.07 -15.07
CA SER A 195 8.79 3.22 -15.37
C SER A 195 7.32 2.81 -15.42
N GLU A 196 6.41 3.78 -15.37
CA GLU A 196 4.98 3.54 -15.57
C GLU A 196 4.69 2.83 -16.90
N ASP A 197 5.30 3.25 -18.00
CA ASP A 197 5.13 2.61 -19.32
C ASP A 197 5.52 1.14 -19.27
N ARG A 198 6.62 0.82 -18.57
CA ARG A 198 7.09 -0.56 -18.43
C ARG A 198 6.13 -1.37 -17.57
N ILE A 199 5.66 -0.82 -16.44
CA ILE A 199 4.64 -1.46 -15.61
C ILE A 199 3.40 -1.78 -16.43
N THR A 200 2.95 -0.81 -17.23
CA THR A 200 1.74 -0.94 -18.06
C THR A 200 1.91 -2.01 -19.14
N LYS A 201 3.03 -1.97 -19.84
CA LYS A 201 3.35 -2.93 -20.91
C LYS A 201 3.54 -4.36 -20.37
N ASP A 202 4.33 -4.53 -19.32
CA ASP A 202 4.74 -5.85 -18.83
C ASP A 202 3.68 -6.46 -17.89
N GLY A 203 3.03 -5.63 -17.08
CA GLY A 203 1.96 -6.03 -16.16
C GLY A 203 0.58 -6.14 -16.82
N GLY A 204 0.37 -5.43 -17.94
CA GLY A 204 -0.90 -5.43 -18.67
C GLY A 204 -1.99 -4.58 -18.01
N LEU A 205 -1.61 -3.64 -17.13
CA LEU A 205 -2.50 -2.68 -16.49
C LEU A 205 -1.73 -1.43 -16.05
N LEU A 206 -2.44 -0.30 -16.01
CA LEU A 206 -1.89 0.94 -15.44
C LEU A 206 -1.68 0.77 -13.91
N PRO A 207 -0.64 1.39 -13.31
CA PRO A 207 -0.44 1.40 -11.85
C PRO A 207 -1.71 1.84 -11.09
N GLU A 208 -2.41 2.84 -11.62
CA GLU A 208 -3.66 3.36 -11.06
C GLU A 208 -4.79 2.33 -11.06
N GLN A 209 -4.87 1.49 -12.10
CA GLN A 209 -5.85 0.41 -12.17
C GLN A 209 -5.54 -0.66 -11.12
N LEU A 210 -4.26 -0.98 -10.91
CA LEU A 210 -3.84 -1.87 -9.84
C LEU A 210 -4.28 -1.33 -8.48
N LEU A 211 -3.99 -0.07 -8.19
CA LEU A 211 -4.40 0.59 -6.95
C LEU A 211 -5.92 0.58 -6.77
N LYS A 212 -6.70 0.86 -7.83
CA LYS A 212 -8.18 0.82 -7.79
C LYS A 212 -8.70 -0.58 -7.49
N ILE A 213 -8.10 -1.62 -8.06
CA ILE A 213 -8.46 -3.01 -7.75
C ILE A 213 -8.18 -3.29 -6.27
N LEU A 214 -6.97 -3.00 -5.79
CA LEU A 214 -6.59 -3.22 -4.40
C LEU A 214 -7.53 -2.47 -3.45
N ALA A 215 -7.77 -1.18 -3.70
CA ALA A 215 -8.64 -0.34 -2.88
C ALA A 215 -10.08 -0.85 -2.82
N ARG A 216 -10.63 -1.31 -3.95
CA ARG A 216 -11.99 -1.90 -4.00
C ARG A 216 -12.10 -3.15 -3.13
N GLU A 217 -11.06 -3.98 -3.09
CA GLU A 217 -11.08 -5.24 -2.33
C GLU A 217 -10.80 -5.06 -0.84
N THR A 218 -10.17 -3.95 -0.44
CA THR A 218 -9.77 -3.71 0.97
C THR A 218 -10.44 -2.51 1.62
N GLY A 219 -11.23 -1.74 0.87
CA GLY A 219 -11.83 -0.49 1.34
C GLY A 219 -10.82 0.64 1.55
N ALA A 220 -9.66 0.59 0.89
CA ALA A 220 -8.64 1.64 1.03
C ALA A 220 -9.10 2.95 0.37
N ASP A 221 -8.78 4.09 0.97
CA ASP A 221 -9.05 5.41 0.41
C ASP A 221 -7.80 5.95 -0.31
N LEU A 222 -7.80 5.86 -1.64
CA LEU A 222 -6.71 6.37 -2.48
C LEU A 222 -6.60 7.91 -2.49
N THR A 223 -7.63 8.62 -2.02
CA THR A 223 -7.69 10.09 -1.95
C THR A 223 -7.29 10.63 -0.58
N LEU A 224 -7.02 9.75 0.38
CA LEU A 224 -6.76 10.10 1.78
C LEU A 224 -5.67 11.17 1.92
N TYR A 225 -4.52 10.96 1.27
CA TYR A 225 -3.40 11.88 1.35
C TYR A 225 -3.64 13.16 0.56
N ASP A 226 -4.45 13.12 -0.50
CA ASP A 226 -4.85 14.31 -1.25
C ASP A 226 -5.71 15.22 -0.36
N ARG A 227 -6.74 14.65 0.27
CA ARG A 227 -7.59 15.38 1.22
C ARG A 227 -6.80 15.90 2.43
N LEU A 228 -5.84 15.11 2.92
CA LEU A 228 -4.96 15.53 4.02
C LEU A 228 -4.05 16.70 3.60
N ASN A 229 -3.49 16.66 2.40
CA ASN A 229 -2.70 17.73 1.83
C ASN A 229 -3.51 19.00 1.65
N ASP A 230 -4.72 18.89 1.09
CA ASP A 230 -5.63 20.02 0.91
C ASP A 230 -5.95 20.68 2.25
N GLU A 231 -6.21 19.89 3.30
CA GLU A 231 -6.45 20.43 4.64
C GLU A 231 -5.21 21.13 5.22
N ILE A 232 -4.03 20.51 5.10
CA ILE A 232 -2.78 21.11 5.58
C ILE A 232 -2.55 22.45 4.89
N ILE A 233 -2.68 22.49 3.56
CA ILE A 233 -2.50 23.70 2.74
C ILE A 233 -3.51 24.77 3.15
N ARG A 234 -4.78 24.41 3.30
CA ARG A 234 -5.84 25.31 3.75
C ARG A 234 -5.50 25.95 5.09
N GLN A 235 -5.02 25.17 6.06
CA GLN A 235 -4.64 25.71 7.37
C GLN A 235 -3.37 26.57 7.33
N ILE A 236 -2.40 26.25 6.45
CA ILE A 236 -1.22 27.11 6.22
C ILE A 236 -1.64 28.48 5.69
N ASP A 237 -2.58 28.51 4.73
CA ASP A 237 -3.05 29.75 4.12
C ASP A 237 -3.89 30.61 5.08
N MET A 238 -4.60 29.98 6.02
CA MET A 238 -5.35 30.67 7.08
C MET A 238 -4.49 31.13 8.25
N ALA A 239 -3.27 30.60 8.42
CA ALA A 239 -2.42 30.97 9.54
C ALA A 239 -1.96 32.44 9.44
N PRO A 240 -1.96 33.21 10.53
CA PRO A 240 -1.48 34.58 10.52
C PRO A 240 0.01 34.64 10.13
N LEU A 241 0.40 35.56 9.26
CA LEU A 241 1.82 35.85 8.98
C LEU A 241 2.36 36.58 10.21
N GLY A 242 3.17 35.89 11.01
CA GLY A 242 3.81 36.45 12.21
C GLY A 242 4.98 37.36 11.92
#